data_AF-A0A505DKE3-F1
#
_entry.id   AF-A0A505DKE3-F1
#
_cell.length_a   1.000
_cell.length_b   1.000
_cell.length_c   1.000
_cell.angle_alpha   90.00
_cell.angle_beta   90.00
_cell.angle_gamma   90.00
#
_symmetry.space_group_name_H-M   'P 1'
#
loop_
_entity.id
_entity.type
_entity.pdbx_description
1 polymer ?
#
loop_
_entity_poly.entity_id
_entity_poly.type
_entity_poly.pdbx_seq_one_letter_code
_entity_poly.pdbx_strand_id
1 'polypeptide(L)'
;MHRSRHPHTHIPAHHAPTPTPAVVEREIEIRLVLSPERSVPVPARLSYRTDDPYAAHITFHIGSDHPVRWTCARELLVEGVFRPCGHGDVRVWPTKAGGRAVVLMALRSPDGDALVAASAAQVSLWLERTLRAVPPGSETEQLCVEDGLTALLPSSKDGEGR
;
A
#
# COMPACT_ATOMS: atom_id res chain seq x y z
N MET A 1 -52.11 -38.71 8.79
CA MET A 1 -51.08 -37.86 8.14
C MET A 1 -50.78 -36.69 9.07
N HIS A 2 -49.75 -36.78 9.92
CA HIS A 2 -49.28 -35.65 10.74
C HIS A 2 -47.87 -35.30 10.29
N ARG A 3 -47.68 -34.12 9.68
CA ARG A 3 -46.35 -33.59 9.36
C ARG A 3 -45.81 -32.88 10.59
N SER A 4 -44.84 -33.50 11.25
CA SER A 4 -44.05 -32.87 12.31
C SER A 4 -43.23 -31.73 11.73
N ARG A 5 -43.45 -30.50 12.21
CA ARG A 5 -42.57 -29.36 11.93
C ARG A 5 -41.36 -29.47 12.85
N HIS A 6 -40.17 -29.70 12.29
CA HIS A 6 -38.92 -29.53 13.02
C HIS A 6 -38.67 -28.03 13.21
N PRO A 7 -38.34 -27.56 14.43
CA PRO A 7 -37.85 -26.21 14.61
C PRO A 7 -36.46 -26.09 13.99
N HIS A 8 -36.32 -25.23 12.98
CA HIS A 8 -35.01 -24.79 12.50
C HIS A 8 -34.33 -24.03 13.64
N THR A 9 -33.35 -24.67 14.29
CA THR A 9 -32.40 -23.97 15.15
C THR A 9 -31.57 -23.05 14.27
N HIS A 10 -31.88 -21.74 14.31
CA HIS A 10 -31.05 -20.71 13.71
C HIS A 10 -29.74 -20.66 14.50
N ILE A 11 -28.69 -21.30 14.00
CA ILE A 11 -27.32 -21.13 14.51
C ILE A 11 -26.96 -19.67 14.25
N PRO A 12 -26.74 -18.82 15.28
CA PRO A 12 -26.25 -17.47 15.02
C PRO A 12 -24.89 -17.61 14.34
N ALA A 13 -24.74 -17.01 13.16
CA ALA A 13 -23.44 -16.87 12.52
C ALA A 13 -22.51 -16.22 13.54
N HIS A 14 -21.50 -16.98 13.99
CA HIS A 14 -20.44 -16.45 14.82
C HIS A 14 -19.63 -15.50 13.93
N HIS A 15 -20.04 -14.23 13.89
CA HIS A 15 -19.25 -13.18 13.30
C HIS A 15 -17.99 -13.05 14.17
N ALA A 16 -16.93 -13.74 13.77
CA ALA A 16 -15.61 -13.52 14.35
C ALA A 16 -15.33 -12.01 14.27
N PRO A 17 -14.75 -11.39 15.31
CA PRO A 17 -14.40 -9.98 15.25
C PRO A 17 -13.49 -9.77 14.04
N THR A 18 -13.89 -8.88 13.12
CA THR A 18 -13.05 -8.48 11.99
C THR A 18 -11.72 -8.00 12.58
N PRO A 19 -10.58 -8.57 12.18
CA PRO A 19 -9.30 -8.13 12.73
C PRO A 19 -9.16 -6.63 12.45
N THR A 20 -8.89 -5.84 13.49
CA THR A 20 -8.66 -4.41 13.33
C THR A 20 -7.47 -4.20 12.39
N PRO A 21 -7.59 -3.37 11.35
CA PRO A 21 -6.50 -3.17 10.41
C PRO A 21 -5.26 -2.67 11.15
N ALA A 22 -4.15 -3.40 10.98
CA ALA A 22 -2.88 -3.03 11.56
C ALA A 22 -2.15 -2.06 10.63
N VAL A 23 -1.43 -1.11 11.22
CA VAL A 23 -0.67 -0.11 10.49
C VAL A 23 0.80 -0.26 10.82
N VAL A 24 1.64 -0.41 9.80
CA VAL A 24 3.10 -0.50 9.92
C VAL A 24 3.72 0.79 9.42
N GLU A 25 4.21 1.62 10.34
CA GLU A 25 4.77 2.92 10.02
C GLU A 25 6.26 3.05 10.34
N ARG A 26 6.93 3.90 9.56
CA ARG A 26 8.31 4.31 9.82
C ARG A 26 8.55 5.73 9.35
N GLU A 27 8.96 6.59 10.26
CA GLU A 27 9.53 7.90 9.93
C GLU A 27 10.99 7.74 9.50
N ILE A 28 11.34 8.34 8.37
CA ILE A 28 12.68 8.35 7.79
C ILE A 28 13.00 9.74 7.22
N GLU A 29 14.28 10.04 7.08
CA GLU A 29 14.72 11.18 6.29
C GLU A 29 14.98 10.70 4.85
N ILE A 30 14.31 11.33 3.88
CA ILE A 30 14.52 11.08 2.46
C ILE A 30 15.21 12.29 1.85
N ARG A 31 16.17 12.08 0.96
CA ARG A 31 16.81 13.16 0.20
C ARG A 31 16.02 13.44 -1.07
N LEU A 32 15.49 14.65 -1.22
CA LEU A 32 14.97 15.15 -2.49
C LEU A 32 16.14 15.62 -3.35
N VAL A 33 16.34 14.99 -4.50
CA VAL A 33 17.43 15.27 -5.44
C VAL A 33 16.97 16.36 -6.40
N LEU A 34 17.68 17.49 -6.38
CA LEU A 34 17.35 18.68 -7.17
C LEU A 34 18.33 18.87 -8.34
N SER A 35 19.56 18.41 -8.17
CA SER A 35 20.58 18.27 -9.22
C SER A 35 21.59 17.18 -8.80
N PRO A 36 22.53 16.74 -9.67
CA PRO A 36 23.54 15.76 -9.29
C PRO A 36 24.39 16.16 -8.06
N GLU A 37 24.60 17.46 -7.85
CA GLU A 37 25.39 18.03 -6.75
C GLU A 37 24.53 18.54 -5.58
N ARG A 38 23.20 18.62 -5.76
CA ARG A 38 22.30 19.24 -4.77
C ARG A 38 21.14 18.34 -4.40
N SER A 39 21.01 18.10 -3.10
CA SER A 39 19.84 17.46 -2.50
C SER A 39 19.50 18.05 -1.14
N VAL A 40 18.22 18.01 -0.77
CA VAL A 40 17.71 18.51 0.51
C VAL A 40 17.07 17.38 1.31
N PRO A 41 17.28 17.31 2.63
CA PRO A 41 16.58 16.35 3.49
C PRO A 41 15.11 16.74 3.62
N VAL A 42 14.23 15.75 3.53
CA VAL A 42 12.79 15.87 3.67
C VAL A 42 12.31 14.78 4.63
N PRO A 43 11.72 15.14 5.78
CA PRO A 43 11.07 14.15 6.65
C PRO A 43 9.96 13.45 5.88
N ALA A 44 9.95 12.12 5.95
CA ALA A 44 8.95 11.31 5.28
C ALA A 44 8.46 10.18 6.18
N ARG A 45 7.23 9.74 5.93
CA ARG A 45 6.64 8.58 6.59
C ARG A 45 6.30 7.51 5.56
N LEU A 46 6.85 6.32 5.78
CA LEU A 46 6.41 5.09 5.13
C LEU A 46 5.24 4.54 5.94
N SER A 47 4.13 4.20 5.28
CA SER A 47 2.94 3.63 5.92
C SER A 47 2.38 2.50 5.08
N TYR A 48 2.03 1.41 5.74
CA TYR A 48 1.40 0.22 5.17
C TYR A 48 0.22 -0.16 6.05
N ARG A 49 -0.91 -0.47 5.43
CA ARG A 49 -2.12 -0.88 6.16
C ARG A 49 -2.50 -2.28 5.72
N THR A 50 -2.85 -3.14 6.66
CA THR A 50 -3.23 -4.52 6.32
C THR A 50 -4.54 -4.60 5.54
N ASP A 51 -5.42 -3.59 5.64
CA ASP A 51 -6.66 -3.47 4.85
C ASP A 51 -6.46 -2.87 3.45
N ASP A 52 -5.25 -2.45 3.10
CA ASP A 52 -4.83 -2.13 1.74
C ASP A 52 -3.51 -2.87 1.43
N PRO A 53 -3.55 -4.22 1.39
CA PRO A 53 -2.37 -5.06 1.55
C PRO A 53 -1.38 -5.00 0.38
N TYR A 54 -1.81 -4.43 -0.76
CA TYR A 54 -0.99 -4.24 -1.95
C TYR A 54 -0.35 -2.86 -2.04
N ALA A 55 -0.81 -1.90 -1.23
CA ALA A 55 -0.36 -0.51 -1.31
C ALA A 55 0.70 -0.18 -0.26
N ALA A 56 1.77 0.49 -0.70
CA ALA A 56 2.70 1.19 0.16
C ALA A 56 2.52 2.69 -0.03
N HIS A 57 2.47 3.44 1.08
CA HIS A 57 2.33 4.88 1.06
C HIS A 57 3.61 5.57 1.53
N ILE A 58 3.99 6.64 0.83
CA ILE A 58 5.08 7.54 1.21
C ILE A 58 4.48 8.93 1.37
N THR A 59 4.62 9.51 2.56
CA THR A 59 4.15 10.87 2.84
C THR A 59 5.36 11.76 3.07
N PHE A 60 5.54 12.80 2.25
CA PHE A 60 6.61 13.79 2.37
C PHE A 60 6.12 15.02 3.13
N HIS A 61 6.85 15.43 4.16
CA HIS A 61 6.58 16.63 4.95
C HIS A 61 7.53 17.76 4.51
N ILE A 62 7.13 18.52 3.49
CA ILE A 62 7.95 19.56 2.85
C ILE A 62 7.72 20.94 3.51
N GLY A 63 7.68 20.99 4.85
CA GLY A 63 7.49 22.23 5.61
C GLY A 63 6.17 22.98 5.35
N SER A 64 5.19 22.32 4.72
CA SER A 64 3.85 22.84 4.43
C SER A 64 2.79 22.14 5.29
N ASP A 65 1.64 22.78 5.46
CA ASP A 65 0.47 22.19 6.14
C ASP A 65 -0.16 21.04 5.33
N HIS A 66 0.24 20.87 4.07
CA HIS A 66 -0.30 19.89 3.14
C HIS A 66 0.80 18.92 2.70
N PRO A 67 0.93 17.75 3.35
CA PRO A 67 1.94 16.78 2.99
C PRO A 67 1.64 16.14 1.63
N VAL A 68 2.69 15.83 0.86
CA VAL A 68 2.56 15.16 -0.44
C VAL A 68 2.55 13.65 -0.23
N ARG A 69 1.48 12.97 -0.67
CA ARG A 69 1.33 11.52 -0.55
C ARG A 69 1.54 10.83 -1.89
N TRP A 70 2.38 9.81 -1.89
CA TRP A 70 2.54 8.86 -2.97
C TRP A 70 2.05 7.49 -2.55
N THR A 71 1.41 6.79 -3.47
CA THR A 71 1.02 5.39 -3.31
C THR A 71 1.63 4.58 -4.44
N CYS A 72 2.24 3.45 -4.11
CA CYS A 72 2.76 2.51 -5.09
C CYS A 72 2.50 1.08 -4.63
N ALA A 73 2.71 0.10 -5.51
CA ALA A 73 2.64 -1.29 -5.12
C ALA A 73 3.72 -1.60 -4.08
N ARG A 74 3.38 -2.31 -3.01
CA ARG A 74 4.34 -2.79 -2.01
C ARG A 74 5.43 -3.63 -2.67
N GLU A 75 5.04 -4.50 -3.61
CA GLU A 75 5.94 -5.39 -4.35
C GLU A 75 6.93 -4.60 -5.20
N LEU A 76 6.55 -3.42 -5.69
CA LEU A 76 7.47 -2.54 -6.42
C LEU A 76 8.63 -2.07 -5.53
N LEU A 77 8.37 -1.77 -4.26
CA LEU A 77 9.43 -1.41 -3.31
C LEU A 77 10.25 -2.63 -2.90
N VAL A 78 9.62 -3.80 -2.74
CA VAL A 78 10.32 -5.07 -2.46
C VAL A 78 11.27 -5.43 -3.59
N GLU A 79 10.87 -5.31 -4.84
CA GLU A 79 11.76 -5.54 -5.99
C GLU A 79 12.83 -4.45 -6.10
N GLY A 80 12.42 -3.19 -5.90
CA GLY A 80 13.22 -2.00 -6.09
C GLY A 80 14.39 -1.81 -5.11
N VAL A 81 14.36 -2.49 -3.95
CA VAL A 81 15.53 -2.57 -3.06
C VAL A 81 16.65 -3.47 -3.62
N PHE A 82 16.33 -4.38 -4.54
CA PHE A 82 17.30 -5.35 -5.10
C PHE A 82 17.70 -5.08 -6.54
N ARG A 83 16.79 -4.59 -7.39
CA ARG A 83 17.07 -4.31 -8.80
C ARG A 83 16.22 -3.17 -9.36
N PRO A 84 16.62 -2.55 -10.49
CA PRO A 84 15.78 -1.60 -11.18
C PRO A 84 14.43 -2.21 -11.61
N CYS A 85 13.35 -1.50 -11.32
CA CYS A 85 11.98 -1.91 -11.63
C CYS A 85 11.02 -0.72 -11.72
N GLY A 86 9.77 -1.01 -12.10
CA GLY A 86 8.70 -0.03 -12.22
C GLY A 86 8.53 0.54 -13.63
N HIS A 87 7.33 1.07 -13.87
CA HIS A 87 6.95 1.69 -15.13
C HIS A 87 5.97 2.84 -14.86
N GLY A 88 5.85 3.77 -15.82
CA GLY A 88 4.96 4.92 -15.70
C GLY A 88 5.43 5.92 -14.64
N ASP A 89 4.59 6.11 -13.63
CA ASP A 89 4.71 7.19 -12.66
C ASP A 89 5.69 6.89 -11.52
N VAL A 90 5.97 5.61 -11.26
CA VAL A 90 6.90 5.18 -10.21
C VAL A 90 7.93 4.24 -10.79
N ARG A 91 9.21 4.63 -10.69
CA ARG A 91 10.36 3.78 -10.99
C ARG A 91 11.27 3.73 -9.79
N VAL A 92 11.80 2.54 -9.48
CA VAL A 92 12.59 2.29 -8.27
C VAL A 92 13.86 1.53 -8.64
N TRP A 93 15.01 1.92 -8.09
CA TRP A 93 16.25 1.20 -8.31
C TRP A 93 17.27 1.41 -7.18
N PRO A 94 18.07 0.38 -6.86
CA PRO A 94 19.14 0.51 -5.88
C PRO A 94 20.36 1.19 -6.49
N THR A 95 21.09 1.95 -5.68
CA THR A 95 22.40 2.51 -6.04
C THR A 95 23.26 2.72 -4.77
N LYS A 96 24.45 3.32 -4.95
CA LYS A 96 25.31 3.76 -3.86
C LYS A 96 25.51 5.27 -3.94
N ALA A 97 25.29 5.97 -2.83
CA ALA A 97 25.58 7.39 -2.67
C ALA A 97 26.53 7.58 -1.48
N GLY A 98 27.69 8.18 -1.70
CA GLY A 98 28.70 8.37 -0.65
C GLY A 98 29.12 7.07 0.06
N GLY A 99 29.20 5.97 -0.70
CA GLY A 99 29.53 4.64 -0.17
C GLY A 99 28.39 3.93 0.58
N ARG A 100 27.21 4.55 0.73
CA ARG A 100 26.05 3.96 1.39
C ARG A 100 25.03 3.45 0.37
N ALA A 101 24.41 2.31 0.64
CA ALA A 101 23.33 1.77 -0.18
C ALA A 101 22.06 2.62 -0.01
N VAL A 102 21.51 3.06 -1.14
CA VAL A 102 20.28 3.86 -1.20
C VAL A 102 19.35 3.30 -2.27
N VAL A 103 18.05 3.51 -2.08
CA VAL A 103 17.04 3.26 -3.11
C VAL A 103 16.62 4.60 -3.67
N LEU A 104 16.76 4.75 -4.99
CA LEU A 104 16.24 5.89 -5.73
C LEU A 104 14.81 5.58 -6.19
N MET A 105 13.94 6.58 -6.10
CA MET A 105 12.59 6.54 -6.64
C MET A 105 12.35 7.77 -7.51
N ALA A 106 12.05 7.56 -8.79
CA ALA A 106 11.49 8.60 -9.64
C ALA A 106 9.97 8.54 -9.57
N LEU A 107 9.38 9.67 -9.23
CA LEU A 107 7.96 9.87 -9.00
C LEU A 107 7.47 10.94 -9.99
N ARG A 108 6.56 10.59 -10.89
CA ARG A 108 6.12 11.47 -11.98
C ARG A 108 4.64 11.74 -11.87
N SER A 109 4.26 13.01 -12.00
CA SER A 109 2.87 13.45 -11.97
C SER A 109 2.66 14.55 -13.01
N PRO A 110 1.41 14.85 -13.41
CA PRO A 110 1.12 15.96 -14.31
C PRO A 110 1.65 17.30 -13.81
N ASP A 111 1.68 17.49 -12.48
CA ASP A 111 2.11 18.72 -11.82
C ASP A 111 3.63 18.79 -11.60
N GLY A 112 4.37 17.71 -11.89
CA GLY A 112 5.83 17.67 -11.83
C GLY A 112 6.43 16.30 -11.52
N ASP A 113 7.75 16.23 -11.69
CA ASP A 113 8.57 15.06 -11.42
C ASP A 113 9.43 15.28 -10.16
N ALA A 114 9.61 14.23 -9.36
CA ALA A 114 10.50 14.21 -8.20
C ALA A 114 11.43 12.99 -8.26
N LEU A 115 12.71 13.21 -7.92
CA LEU A 115 13.66 12.15 -7.69
C LEU A 115 14.06 12.16 -6.22
N VAL A 116 13.85 11.03 -5.55
CA VAL A 116 14.14 10.91 -4.13
C VAL A 116 15.07 9.75 -3.83
N ALA A 117 15.91 9.88 -2.81
CA ALA A 117 16.83 8.86 -2.34
C ALA A 117 16.58 8.53 -0.87
N ALA A 118 16.28 7.26 -0.57
CA ALA A 118 16.08 6.75 0.78
C ALA A 118 17.17 5.75 1.16
N SER A 119 17.48 5.64 2.45
CA SER A 119 18.37 4.58 2.95
C SER A 119 17.81 3.21 2.63
N ALA A 120 18.57 2.38 1.89
CA ALA A 120 18.12 1.04 1.53
C ALA A 120 17.84 0.20 2.79
N ALA A 121 18.69 0.31 3.81
CA ALA A 121 18.52 -0.41 5.07
C ALA A 121 17.22 -0.03 5.81
N GLN A 122 16.83 1.24 5.81
CA GLN A 122 15.60 1.68 6.48
C GLN A 122 14.35 1.21 5.72
N VAL A 123 14.38 1.28 4.37
CA VAL A 123 13.29 0.79 3.52
C VAL A 123 13.14 -0.72 3.66
N SER A 124 14.23 -1.49 3.59
CA SER A 124 14.21 -2.95 3.76
C SER A 124 13.68 -3.37 5.13
N LEU A 125 14.14 -2.75 6.21
CA LEU A 125 13.67 -3.07 7.57
C LEU A 125 12.17 -2.80 7.74
N TRP A 126 11.66 -1.75 7.10
CA TRP A 126 10.23 -1.47 7.11
C TRP A 126 9.46 -2.51 6.28
N LEU A 127 9.92 -2.84 5.06
CA LEU A 127 9.32 -3.88 4.22
C LEU A 127 9.29 -5.26 4.88
N GLU A 128 10.33 -5.64 5.63
CA GLU A 128 10.32 -6.89 6.40
C GLU A 128 9.16 -6.94 7.41
N ARG A 129 8.79 -5.80 8.00
CA ARG A 129 7.65 -5.71 8.91
C ARG A 129 6.32 -5.79 8.16
N THR A 130 6.22 -5.16 6.98
CA THR A 130 5.00 -5.27 6.15
C THR A 130 4.77 -6.70 5.68
N LEU A 131 5.83 -7.39 5.26
CA LEU A 131 5.80 -8.79 4.82
C LEU A 131 5.51 -9.75 5.97
N ARG A 132 5.84 -9.39 7.21
CA ARG A 132 5.45 -10.15 8.39
C ARG A 132 3.99 -9.92 8.78
N ALA A 133 3.50 -8.69 8.60
CA ALA A 133 2.11 -8.34 8.88
C ALA A 133 1.15 -9.01 7.88
N VAL A 134 1.52 -9.01 6.59
CA VAL A 134 0.80 -9.72 5.53
C VAL A 134 1.84 -10.46 4.66
N PRO A 135 2.00 -11.78 4.86
CA PRO A 135 2.88 -12.59 4.04
C PRO A 135 2.53 -12.51 2.54
N PRO A 136 3.52 -12.58 1.64
CA PRO A 136 3.26 -12.71 0.22
C PRO A 136 2.32 -13.87 -0.11
N GLY A 137 1.28 -13.61 -0.88
CA GLY A 137 0.24 -14.57 -1.24
C GLY A 137 -0.96 -14.63 -0.28
N SER A 138 -0.88 -13.99 0.89
CA SER A 138 -1.98 -13.90 1.87
C SER A 138 -2.74 -12.58 1.80
N GLU A 139 -2.48 -11.74 0.80
CA GLU A 139 -3.08 -10.40 0.69
C GLU A 139 -4.60 -10.47 0.49
N THR A 140 -5.08 -11.43 -0.31
CA THR A 140 -6.52 -11.60 -0.56
C THR A 140 -7.30 -11.94 0.71
N GLU A 141 -6.68 -12.58 1.69
CA GLU A 141 -7.31 -12.89 2.98
C GLU A 141 -7.59 -11.63 3.80
N GLN A 142 -6.88 -10.53 3.51
CA GLN A 142 -7.08 -9.24 4.19
C GLN A 142 -8.13 -8.36 3.51
N LEU A 143 -8.41 -8.61 2.24
CA LEU A 143 -9.47 -7.93 1.51
C LEU A 143 -10.80 -8.58 1.89
N CYS A 144 -11.69 -7.85 2.58
CA CYS A 144 -13.09 -8.26 2.72
C CYS A 144 -13.77 -8.08 1.34
N VAL A 145 -13.61 -9.07 0.45
CA VAL A 145 -14.09 -8.99 -0.95
C VAL A 145 -15.63 -8.93 -1.05
N GLU A 146 -16.36 -9.29 0.01
CA GLU A 146 -17.82 -9.37 0.00
C GLU A 146 -18.53 -8.00 0.01
N ASP A 147 -17.91 -6.94 0.54
CA ASP A 147 -18.59 -5.64 0.70
C ASP A 147 -18.48 -4.73 -0.55
N GLY A 148 -17.41 -4.87 -1.34
CA GLY A 148 -17.12 -3.96 -2.47
C GLY A 148 -17.82 -4.33 -3.78
N LEU A 149 -18.07 -5.62 -4.03
CA LEU A 149 -18.64 -6.08 -5.31
C LEU A 149 -20.14 -5.79 -5.42
N THR A 150 -20.86 -5.76 -4.30
CA THR A 150 -22.30 -5.44 -4.25
C THR A 150 -22.57 -3.98 -4.63
N ALA A 151 -21.64 -3.06 -4.38
CA ALA A 151 -21.79 -1.65 -4.72
C ALA A 151 -21.53 -1.32 -6.21
N LEU A 152 -20.84 -2.22 -6.93
CA LEU A 152 -20.42 -2.02 -8.32
C LEU A 152 -21.33 -2.70 -9.36
N LEU A 153 -22.27 -3.52 -8.92
CA LEU A 153 -23.33 -4.07 -9.76
C LEU A 153 -24.59 -3.21 -9.58
N PRO A 154 -24.84 -2.18 -10.42
CA PRO A 154 -26.18 -1.64 -10.52
C PRO A 154 -27.09 -2.80 -10.92
N SER A 155 -28.05 -3.16 -10.06
CA SER A 155 -29.10 -4.09 -10.44
C SER A 155 -29.77 -3.49 -11.68
N SER A 156 -29.51 -4.07 -12.86
CA SER A 156 -30.22 -3.73 -14.08
C SER A 156 -31.68 -4.10 -13.87
N LYS A 157 -32.47 -3.14 -13.39
CA LYS A 157 -33.92 -3.19 -13.52
C LYS A 157 -34.29 -2.55 -14.85
N ASP A 158 -34.00 -3.29 -15.92
CA ASP A 158 -34.66 -3.18 -17.21
C ASP A 158 -34.88 -4.65 -17.60
N GLY A 159 -36.06 -5.24 -17.77
CA GLY A 159 -37.44 -4.82 -17.85
C GLY A 159 -38.12 -5.97 -18.61
N GLU A 160 -39.23 -6.51 -18.14
CA GLU A 160 -40.12 -7.32 -18.99
C GLU A 160 -41.54 -7.07 -18.52
N GLY A 161 -42.30 -6.39 -19.38
CA GLY A 161 -43.70 -6.07 -19.13
C GLY A 161 -44.60 -7.29 -19.32
N ARG A 162 -45.73 -7.28 -18.62
CA ARG A 162 -47.06 -7.23 -19.23
C ARG A 162 -48.11 -6.93 -18.16
#